data_AF-A0A7H8M5H2-F1
#
_entry.id   AF-A0A7H8M5H2-F1
#
_cell.length_a   1.000
_cell.length_b   1.000
_cell.length_c   1.000
_cell.angle_alpha   90.00
_cell.angle_beta   90.00
_cell.angle_gamma   90.00
#
_symmetry.space_group_name_H-M   'P 1'
#
loop_
_entity.id
_entity.type
_entity.pdbx_description
1 polymer ?
#
loop_
_entity_poly.entity_id
_entity_poly.type
_entity_poly.pdbx_seq_one_letter_code
_entity_poly.pdbx_strand_id
1 'polypeptide(L)'
;MLAFIGPDVLVTYERTGGFAGIRERVTVDNSGAALVNGKKTALDDGEMRGLRDALRQIVTTDSSEAGCRVADHFTYTLTYRGERAVRCWLPSDWRAAVERLEALTRR
;
A
#
# COMPACT_ATOMS: atom_id res chain seq x y z
N MET A 1 7.93 6.50 17.05
CA MET A 1 7.20 5.94 15.90
C MET A 1 7.91 6.43 14.65
N LEU A 2 8.86 5.66 14.12
CA LEU A 2 9.52 6.03 12.86
C LEU A 2 8.49 5.77 11.78
N ALA A 3 7.84 6.81 11.28
CA ALA A 3 7.27 6.75 9.94
C ALA A 3 8.40 7.16 8.99
N PHE A 4 8.52 6.51 7.84
CA PHE A 4 9.28 7.12 6.76
C PHE A 4 8.49 8.37 6.34
N ILE A 5 8.94 9.54 6.78
CA ILE A 5 8.36 10.83 6.39
C ILE A 5 9.47 11.55 5.64
N GLY A 6 9.41 11.55 4.31
CA GLY A 6 10.46 12.16 3.50
C GLY A 6 10.41 11.78 2.03
N PRO A 7 11.24 12.43 1.19
CA PRO A 7 11.32 12.20 -0.25
C PRO A 7 11.78 10.78 -0.62
N ASP A 8 12.36 10.04 0.33
CA ASP A 8 12.84 8.67 0.12
C ASP A 8 11.73 7.62 0.14
N VAL A 9 10.49 7.96 0.52
CA VAL A 9 9.36 7.02 0.49
C VAL A 9 9.02 6.67 -0.96
N LEU A 10 9.13 5.38 -1.28
CA LEU A 10 8.69 4.85 -2.56
C LEU A 10 7.17 4.74 -2.58
N VAL A 11 6.58 4.09 -1.58
CA VAL A 11 5.14 3.85 -1.48
C VAL A 11 4.67 3.74 -0.04
N THR A 12 3.49 4.29 0.24
CA THR A 12 2.74 4.01 1.46
C THR A 12 1.41 3.36 1.08
N TYR A 13 1.11 2.23 1.70
CA TYR A 13 -0.15 1.52 1.58
C TYR A 13 -0.82 1.40 2.95
N GLU A 14 -2.12 1.63 3.00
CA GLU A 14 -2.94 1.40 4.17
C GLU A 14 -4.23 0.69 3.78
N ARG A 15 -4.56 -0.37 4.51
CA ARG A 15 -5.83 -1.10 4.41
C ARG A 15 -6.56 -0.99 5.73
N THR A 16 -7.76 -0.46 5.70
CA THR A 16 -8.63 -0.38 6.88
C THR A 16 -10.00 -0.96 6.62
N GLY A 17 -10.71 -1.34 7.69
CA GLY A 17 -12.10 -1.77 7.62
C GLY A 17 -12.26 -3.28 7.59
N GLY A 18 -13.34 -3.74 6.97
CA GLY A 18 -13.82 -5.12 7.11
C GLY A 18 -14.38 -5.41 8.51
N PHE A 19 -15.11 -6.52 8.61
CA PHE A 19 -15.82 -6.92 9.83
C PHE A 19 -14.92 -7.06 11.06
N ALA A 20 -13.67 -7.50 10.86
CA ALA A 20 -12.69 -7.67 11.93
C ALA A 20 -11.99 -6.36 12.35
N GLY A 21 -12.30 -5.22 11.71
CA GLY A 21 -11.64 -3.94 11.99
C GLY A 21 -10.16 -3.95 11.63
N ILE A 22 -9.81 -4.48 10.45
CA ILE A 22 -8.42 -4.54 10.00
C ILE A 22 -7.84 -3.13 9.93
N ARG A 23 -6.58 -3.00 10.37
CA ARG A 23 -5.77 -1.80 10.16
C ARG A 23 -4.33 -2.21 9.89
N GLU A 24 -3.99 -2.25 8.62
CA GLU A 24 -2.64 -2.55 8.16
C GLU A 24 -2.05 -1.34 7.46
N ARG A 25 -0.78 -1.05 7.75
CA ARG A 25 -0.01 -0.01 7.09
C ARG A 25 1.36 -0.55 6.72
N VAL A 26 1.73 -0.37 5.46
CA VAL A 26 3.04 -0.71 4.93
C VAL A 26 3.63 0.54 4.30
N THR A 27 4.88 0.83 4.62
CA THR A 27 5.62 1.93 3.99
C THR A 27 6.96 1.38 3.53
N VAL A 28 7.29 1.57 2.26
CA VAL A 28 8.54 1.11 1.66
C VAL A 28 9.30 2.32 1.14
N ASP A 29 10.59 2.40 1.44
CA ASP A 29 11.47 3.43 0.91
C ASP A 29 12.19 2.97 -0.36
N ASN A 30 12.93 3.89 -1.00
CA ASN A 30 13.67 3.60 -2.22
C ASN A 30 14.86 2.66 -2.00
N SER A 31 15.35 2.50 -0.77
CA SER A 31 16.46 1.60 -0.42
C SER A 31 16.01 0.15 -0.21
N GLY A 32 14.69 -0.09 -0.10
CA GLY A 32 14.12 -1.40 0.18
C GLY A 32 13.87 -1.67 1.66
N ALA A 33 14.02 -0.67 2.52
CA ALA A 33 13.54 -0.79 3.89
C ALA A 33 12.02 -0.59 3.92
N ALA A 34 11.34 -1.50 4.61
CA ALA A 34 9.90 -1.45 4.81
C ALA A 34 9.54 -1.36 6.29
N LEU A 35 8.49 -0.60 6.57
CA LEU A 35 7.83 -0.49 7.86
C LEU A 35 6.44 -1.09 7.72
N VAL A 36 6.23 -2.23 8.36
CA VAL A 36 4.99 -2.99 8.34
C VAL A 36 4.37 -2.90 9.72
N ASN A 37 3.25 -2.18 9.86
CA ASN A 37 2.59 -1.92 11.15
C ASN A 37 3.55 -1.40 12.23
N GLY A 38 4.58 -0.63 11.82
CA GLY A 38 5.63 -0.09 12.70
C GLY A 38 6.83 -1.02 12.95
N LYS A 39 6.80 -2.27 12.48
CA LYS A 39 7.92 -3.22 12.51
C LYS A 39 8.76 -3.05 11.24
N LYS A 40 10.08 -2.92 11.41
CA LYS A 40 11.02 -2.84 10.28
C LYS A 40 11.24 -4.22 9.67
N THR A 41 11.26 -4.27 8.34
CA THR A 41 11.67 -5.41 7.53
C THR A 41 12.42 -4.92 6.30
N ALA A 42 13.22 -5.77 5.69
CA ALA A 42 13.94 -5.45 4.46
C ALA A 42 13.35 -6.25 3.30
N LEU A 43 13.27 -5.61 2.13
CA LEU A 43 12.99 -6.27 0.86
C LEU A 43 14.32 -6.60 0.21
N ASP A 44 14.42 -7.79 -0.39
CA ASP A 44 15.55 -8.09 -1.27
C ASP A 44 15.41 -7.39 -2.64
N ASP A 45 16.45 -7.46 -3.47
CA ASP A 45 16.50 -6.81 -4.78
C ASP A 45 15.40 -7.31 -5.73
N GLY A 46 15.01 -8.58 -5.64
CA GLY A 46 13.96 -9.18 -6.45
C GLY A 46 12.58 -8.68 -6.03
N GLU A 47 12.34 -8.61 -4.72
CA GLU A 47 11.13 -8.02 -4.14
C GLU A 47 11.00 -6.54 -4.52
N MET A 48 12.08 -5.78 -4.41
CA MET A 48 12.11 -4.37 -4.79
C MET A 48 11.85 -4.17 -6.28
N ARG A 49 12.48 -4.97 -7.15
CA ARG A 49 12.23 -4.91 -8.59
C ARG A 49 10.76 -5.20 -8.91
N GLY A 50 10.23 -6.29 -8.36
CA GLY A 50 8.83 -6.69 -8.56
C GLY A 50 7.84 -5.64 -8.04
N LEU A 51 8.12 -5.01 -6.90
CA LEU A 51 7.30 -3.93 -6.36
C LEU A 51 7.34 -2.70 -7.27
N ARG A 52 8.53 -2.26 -7.71
CA ARG A 52 8.67 -1.11 -8.61
C ARG A 52 7.98 -1.32 -9.95
N ASP A 53 8.05 -2.53 -10.48
CA ASP A 53 7.41 -2.88 -11.75
C ASP A 53 5.88 -2.88 -11.62
N ALA A 54 5.34 -3.42 -10.52
CA ALA A 54 3.91 -3.38 -10.23
C ALA A 54 3.41 -1.94 -10.02
N LEU A 55 4.12 -1.12 -9.24
CA LEU A 55 3.75 0.27 -9.01
C LEU A 55 3.75 1.11 -10.30
N ARG A 56 4.64 0.80 -11.26
CA ARG A 56 4.70 1.47 -12.56
C ARG A 56 3.46 1.23 -13.43
N GLN A 57 2.69 0.18 -13.16
CA GLN A 57 1.44 -0.12 -13.88
C GLN A 57 0.24 0.64 -13.33
N ILE A 58 0.40 1.34 -12.20
CA ILE A 58 -0.71 2.06 -11.57
C ILE A 58 -0.99 3.33 -12.39
N VAL A 59 -2.23 3.39 -12.88
CA VAL A 59 -2.78 4.54 -13.60
C VAL A 59 -3.95 5.15 -12.83
N THR A 60 -4.59 4.38 -11.95
CA THR A 60 -5.66 4.85 -11.09
C THR A 60 -5.07 5.66 -9.93
N THR A 61 -5.00 6.99 -10.08
CA THR A 61 -4.41 7.89 -9.06
C THR A 61 -5.45 8.76 -8.34
N ASP A 62 -6.66 8.85 -8.86
CA ASP A 62 -7.75 9.56 -8.18
C ASP A 62 -8.34 8.77 -7.02
N SER A 63 -8.99 9.48 -6.10
CA SER A 63 -9.83 8.87 -5.07
C SER A 63 -11.26 8.64 -5.57
N SER A 64 -11.98 7.68 -4.99
CA SER A 64 -13.40 7.46 -5.27
C SER A 64 -14.11 6.76 -4.12
N GLU A 65 -15.34 7.20 -3.86
CA GLU A 65 -16.22 6.60 -2.86
C GLU A 65 -17.03 5.39 -3.40
N ALA A 66 -16.82 5.01 -4.66
CA ALA A 66 -17.45 3.82 -5.22
C ALA A 66 -17.10 2.59 -4.37
N GLY A 67 -18.13 1.85 -3.94
CA GLY A 67 -17.99 0.69 -3.07
C GLY A 67 -17.98 0.96 -1.56
N CYS A 68 -17.93 2.22 -1.10
CA CYS A 68 -17.84 2.55 0.33
C CYS A 68 -19.18 2.45 1.09
N ARG A 69 -20.30 2.22 0.41
CA ARG A 69 -21.65 2.22 1.01
C ARG A 69 -22.06 0.87 1.65
N VAL A 70 -21.14 -0.08 1.71
CA VAL A 70 -21.35 -1.37 2.38
C VAL A 70 -20.81 -1.27 3.81
N ALA A 71 -21.56 -1.77 4.80
CA ALA A 71 -21.23 -1.63 6.21
C ALA A 71 -19.79 -2.10 6.56
N ASP A 72 -19.33 -3.16 5.89
CA ASP A 72 -18.03 -3.80 6.14
C ASP A 72 -17.05 -3.64 4.98
N HIS A 73 -17.09 -2.52 4.27
CA HIS A 73 -16.14 -2.29 3.18
C HIS A 73 -14.70 -2.20 3.70
N PHE A 74 -13.75 -2.55 2.82
CA PHE A 74 -12.37 -2.19 3.00
C PHE A 74 -12.12 -0.82 2.39
N THR A 75 -11.24 -0.05 3.01
CA THR A 75 -10.65 1.16 2.42
C THR A 75 -9.19 0.90 2.13
N TYR A 76 -8.80 1.13 0.88
CA TYR A 76 -7.45 1.05 0.37
C TYR A 76 -6.93 2.46 0.14
N THR A 77 -5.89 2.85 0.86
CA THR A 77 -5.17 4.10 0.62
C THR A 77 -3.80 3.78 0.04
N LEU A 78 -3.46 4.40 -1.08
CA LEU A 78 -2.16 4.28 -1.71
C LEU A 78 -1.57 5.66 -1.93
N THR A 79 -0.34 5.86 -1.44
CA THR A 79 0.46 7.05 -1.74
C THR A 79 1.66 6.62 -2.56
N TYR A 80 1.75 7.08 -3.80
CA TYR A 80 2.82 6.76 -4.75
C TYR A 80 3.10 7.97 -5.64
N ARG A 81 4.38 8.28 -5.91
CA ARG A 81 4.81 9.43 -6.73
C ARG A 81 4.22 10.79 -6.31
N GLY A 82 3.97 10.97 -5.02
CA GLY A 82 3.38 12.20 -4.48
C GLY A 82 1.86 12.29 -4.65
N GLU A 83 1.23 11.34 -5.32
CA GLU A 83 -0.22 11.22 -5.41
C GLU A 83 -0.75 10.32 -4.31
N ARG A 84 -1.89 10.71 -3.71
CA ARG A 84 -2.59 9.91 -2.71
C ARG A 84 -4.00 9.60 -3.21
N ALA A 85 -4.28 8.31 -3.33
CA ALA A 85 -5.55 7.78 -3.79
C ALA A 85 -6.22 6.97 -2.70
N VAL A 86 -7.54 7.12 -2.54
CA VAL A 86 -8.38 6.35 -1.62
C VAL A 86 -9.50 5.66 -2.41
N ARG A 87 -9.64 4.35 -2.22
CA ARG A 87 -10.64 3.51 -2.91
C ARG A 87 -11.25 2.51 -1.94
N CYS A 88 -12.54 2.20 -2.09
CA CYS A 88 -13.19 1.12 -1.32
C CYS A 88 -13.33 -0.20 -2.09
N TRP A 89 -13.10 -0.16 -3.40
CA TRP A 89 -12.81 -1.34 -4.21
C TRP A 89 -11.37 -1.28 -4.69
N LEU A 90 -10.65 -2.39 -4.61
CA LEU A 90 -9.28 -2.47 -5.07
C LEU A 90 -9.24 -2.36 -6.61
N PRO A 91 -8.65 -1.30 -7.18
CA PRO A 91 -8.47 -1.20 -8.62
C PRO A 91 -7.63 -2.37 -9.14
N SER A 92 -7.94 -2.87 -10.34
CA SER A 92 -7.25 -4.03 -10.91
C SER A 92 -5.76 -3.75 -11.17
N ASP A 93 -5.41 -2.51 -11.50
CA ASP A 93 -4.03 -2.05 -11.69
C ASP A 93 -3.24 -1.96 -10.38
N TRP A 94 -3.91 -1.76 -9.24
CA TRP A 94 -3.26 -1.78 -7.93
C TRP A 94 -2.96 -3.18 -7.43
N ARG A 95 -3.73 -4.18 -7.88
CA ARG A 95 -3.73 -5.54 -7.30
C ARG A 95 -2.33 -6.13 -7.17
N ALA A 96 -1.52 -6.07 -8.22
CA ALA A 96 -0.17 -6.65 -8.21
C ALA A 96 0.76 -5.99 -7.18
N ALA A 97 0.62 -4.68 -6.96
CA ALA A 97 1.40 -3.95 -5.95
C ALA A 97 0.87 -4.24 -4.54
N VAL A 98 -0.46 -4.22 -4.36
CA VAL A 98 -1.12 -4.51 -3.08
C VAL A 98 -0.83 -5.92 -2.60
N GLU A 99 -0.90 -6.94 -3.45
CA GLU A 99 -0.59 -8.33 -3.09
C GLU A 99 0.83 -8.48 -2.54
N ARG A 100 1.80 -7.78 -3.12
CA ARG A 100 3.20 -7.76 -2.67
C ARG A 100 3.34 -7.05 -1.32
N LEU A 101 2.68 -5.90 -1.15
CA LEU A 101 2.70 -5.16 0.11
C LEU A 101 2.00 -5.93 1.23
N GLU A 102 0.89 -6.61 0.96
CA GLU A 102 0.20 -7.49 1.91
C GLU A 102 0.98 -8.77 2.21
N ALA A 103 1.80 -9.28 1.28
CA ALA A 103 2.71 -10.38 1.59
C ALA A 103 3.70 -10.00 2.70
N LEU A 104 4.07 -8.73 2.82
CA LEU A 104 4.94 -8.25 3.90
C LEU A 104 4.25 -8.25 5.27
N THR A 105 2.91 -8.18 5.34
CA THR A 105 2.17 -8.22 6.62
C THR A 105 2.11 -9.61 7.24
N ARG A 106 2.41 -10.65 6.44
CA ARG A 106 2.41 -12.06 6.86
C ARG A 106 3.79 -12.58 7.29
N ARG A 107 4.80 -11.70 7.38
CA ARG A 107 6.19 -12.04 7.76
C ARG A 107 6.46 -11.92 9.26
#